data_AF-I3K4E7-F1
#
_entry.id   AF-I3K4E7-F1
#
_cell.length_a   1.000
_cell.length_b   1.000
_cell.length_c   1.000
_cell.angle_alpha   90.00
_cell.angle_beta   90.00
_cell.angle_gamma   90.00
#
_symmetry.space_group_name_H-M   'P 1'
#
loop_
_entity.id
_entity.type
_entity.pdbx_description
1 polymer ?
#
loop_
_entity_poly.entity_id
_entity_poly.type
_entity_poly.pdbx_seq_one_letter_code
_entity_poly.pdbx_strand_id
1 'polypeptide(L)'
;VTRMGKDPTKPRGKMSSYAYFVQTCREEHKKKHPEASVNFAEFSKKCSERWKTMSAKEKGKFEDMARQDKARYEREMMNYVPARGGKKKKKYKDPNAPKRPPSAFFIFCSEFRPKVKGESPGLSIGDVAKRLGEMWNSTAAEDKQPYEKKAAKLKEKYEKDIAAYRAKGKPGSGAPAKAPAKAEKKDDDDDDDDEDEEEEEDDDDEDDD
;
A
#
# COMPACT_ATOMS: atom_id res chain seq x y z
N VAL A 1 15.92 20.11 5.05
CA VAL A 1 15.01 19.96 3.89
C VAL A 1 13.73 19.32 4.37
N THR A 2 12.73 20.14 4.65
CA THR A 2 11.39 19.71 5.04
C THR A 2 10.79 18.93 3.87
N ARG A 3 10.39 17.66 4.08
CA ARG A 3 9.76 16.83 3.04
C ARG A 3 8.35 17.37 2.77
N MET A 4 8.27 18.39 1.92
CA MET A 4 7.03 19.06 1.52
C MET A 4 6.01 18.02 0.99
N GLY A 5 4.80 18.00 1.58
CA GLY A 5 3.69 17.13 1.15
C GLY A 5 3.43 15.88 1.99
N LYS A 6 4.13 15.66 3.11
CA LYS A 6 3.74 14.68 4.13
C LYS A 6 3.19 15.40 5.36
N ASP A 7 2.23 14.77 6.02
CA ASP A 7 1.67 15.22 7.30
C ASP A 7 2.84 15.53 8.27
N PRO A 8 2.94 16.76 8.80
CA PRO A 8 4.03 17.15 9.68
C PRO A 8 4.03 16.39 11.01
N THR A 9 2.90 15.79 11.39
CA THR A 9 2.77 14.95 12.58
C THR A 9 3.14 13.49 12.31
N LYS A 10 3.33 13.11 11.03
CA LYS A 10 3.74 11.75 10.68
C LYS A 10 5.18 11.51 11.12
N PRO A 11 5.45 10.42 11.89
CA PRO A 11 6.79 10.00 12.24
C PRO A 11 7.71 9.89 11.02
N ARG A 12 8.96 10.31 11.21
CA ARG A 12 9.96 10.23 10.14
C ARG A 12 10.27 8.76 9.89
N GLY A 13 10.26 8.33 8.63
CA GLY A 13 10.52 6.93 8.26
C GLY A 13 11.89 6.41 8.75
N LYS A 14 11.95 5.09 8.96
CA LYS A 14 13.16 4.39 9.41
C LYS A 14 14.34 4.54 8.44
N MET A 15 15.53 4.76 8.98
CA MET A 15 16.83 4.85 8.30
C MET A 15 17.56 3.50 8.45
N SER A 16 18.08 3.01 7.32
CA SER A 16 18.91 1.80 7.30
C SER A 16 20.31 2.04 7.84
N SER A 17 21.04 0.96 8.13
CA SER A 17 22.44 1.01 8.57
C SER A 17 23.32 1.77 7.57
N TYR A 18 23.13 1.51 6.27
CA TYR A 18 23.79 2.27 5.21
C TYR A 18 23.39 3.76 5.21
N ALA A 19 22.12 4.10 5.45
CA ALA A 19 21.69 5.50 5.50
C ALA A 19 22.34 6.27 6.65
N TYR A 20 22.51 5.64 7.81
CA TYR A 20 23.27 6.20 8.93
C TYR A 20 24.75 6.37 8.59
N PHE A 21 25.35 5.38 7.94
CA PHE A 21 26.74 5.48 7.48
C PHE A 21 26.97 6.59 6.45
N VAL A 22 26.07 6.75 5.49
CA VAL A 22 26.14 7.85 4.52
C VAL A 22 26.01 9.19 5.23
N GLN A 23 25.16 9.29 6.27
CA GLN A 23 25.05 10.49 7.09
C GLN A 23 26.34 10.81 7.83
N THR A 24 26.96 9.84 8.51
CA THR A 24 28.23 10.08 9.22
C THR A 24 29.35 10.45 8.26
N CYS A 25 29.43 9.82 7.09
CA CYS A 25 30.38 10.22 6.04
C CYS A 25 30.17 11.66 5.57
N ARG A 26 28.90 12.13 5.48
CA ARG A 26 28.59 13.52 5.08
C ARG A 26 29.02 14.50 6.17
N GLU A 27 28.76 14.17 7.42
CA GLU A 27 29.15 14.99 8.58
C GLU A 27 30.67 15.08 8.73
N GLU A 28 31.39 13.96 8.58
CA GLU A 28 32.86 13.94 8.55
C GLU A 28 33.42 14.81 7.42
N HIS A 29 32.85 14.71 6.23
CA HIS A 29 33.29 15.49 5.08
C HIS A 29 33.01 16.99 5.28
N LYS A 30 31.83 17.35 5.81
CA LYS A 30 31.48 18.74 6.11
C LYS A 30 32.38 19.33 7.21
N LYS A 31 32.83 18.52 8.17
CA LYS A 31 33.77 18.94 9.23
C LYS A 31 35.19 19.14 8.70
N LYS A 32 35.66 18.27 7.79
CA LYS A 32 37.01 18.34 7.19
C LYS A 32 37.11 19.35 6.06
N HIS A 33 36.01 19.59 5.36
CA HIS A 33 35.93 20.51 4.23
C HIS A 33 34.68 21.40 4.34
N PRO A 34 34.63 22.33 5.32
CA PRO A 34 33.46 23.17 5.57
C PRO A 34 33.10 24.10 4.41
N GLU A 35 34.08 24.50 3.58
CA GLU A 35 33.86 25.33 2.39
C GLU A 35 33.73 24.53 1.09
N ALA A 36 34.03 23.22 1.09
CA ALA A 36 33.94 22.43 -0.13
C ALA A 36 32.51 22.01 -0.42
N SER A 37 32.02 22.39 -1.60
CA SER A 37 30.77 21.85 -2.14
C SER A 37 30.96 20.36 -2.45
N VAL A 38 30.19 19.52 -1.77
CA VAL A 38 30.18 18.06 -2.01
C VAL A 38 29.40 17.74 -3.29
N ASN A 39 30.07 17.18 -4.29
CA ASN A 39 29.38 16.61 -5.45
C ASN A 39 28.65 15.32 -5.02
N PHE A 40 27.32 15.31 -5.07
CA PHE A 40 26.49 14.20 -4.60
C PHE A 40 26.78 12.88 -5.33
N ALA A 41 27.05 12.92 -6.63
CA ALA A 41 27.31 11.72 -7.42
C ALA A 41 28.64 11.07 -7.01
N GLU A 42 29.70 11.87 -6.88
CA GLU A 42 31.03 11.42 -6.46
C GLU A 42 31.02 10.95 -4.99
N PHE A 43 30.32 11.68 -4.14
CA PHE A 43 30.16 11.33 -2.73
C PHE A 43 29.39 10.00 -2.56
N SER A 44 28.34 9.77 -3.34
CA SER A 44 27.57 8.53 -3.29
C SER A 44 28.41 7.31 -3.70
N LYS A 45 29.26 7.45 -4.74
CA LYS A 45 30.21 6.39 -5.15
C LYS A 45 31.20 6.08 -4.04
N LYS A 46 31.83 7.12 -3.47
CA LYS A 46 32.81 6.99 -2.38
C LYS A 46 32.22 6.34 -1.12
N CYS A 47 30.97 6.66 -0.78
CA CYS A 47 30.27 5.97 0.31
C CYS A 47 29.97 4.50 -0.02
N SER A 48 29.57 4.17 -1.24
CA SER A 48 29.32 2.78 -1.63
C SER A 48 30.59 1.92 -1.54
N GLU A 49 31.70 2.42 -2.06
CA GLU A 49 33.01 1.75 -1.99
C GLU A 49 33.45 1.56 -0.54
N ARG A 50 33.43 2.64 0.28
CA ARG A 50 33.82 2.57 1.69
C ARG A 50 32.94 1.58 2.46
N TRP A 51 31.63 1.56 2.23
CA TRP A 51 30.72 0.59 2.86
C TRP A 51 31.04 -0.86 2.50
N LYS A 52 31.37 -1.13 1.23
CA LYS A 52 31.76 -2.48 0.80
C LYS A 52 33.04 -2.95 1.49
N THR A 53 34.02 -2.07 1.62
CA THR A 53 35.32 -2.37 2.25
C THR A 53 35.30 -2.34 3.78
N MET A 54 34.21 -1.86 4.42
CA MET A 54 34.11 -1.86 5.88
C MET A 54 33.93 -3.27 6.43
N SER A 55 34.59 -3.53 7.55
CA SER A 55 34.48 -4.79 8.29
C SER A 55 33.10 -4.95 8.93
N ALA A 56 32.71 -6.20 9.21
CA ALA A 56 31.45 -6.51 9.91
C ALA A 56 31.36 -5.78 11.27
N LYS A 57 32.48 -5.63 11.98
CA LYS A 57 32.54 -4.90 13.26
C LYS A 57 32.26 -3.40 13.12
N GLU A 58 32.66 -2.79 12.01
CA GLU A 58 32.36 -1.38 11.73
C GLU A 58 30.93 -1.19 11.26
N LYS A 59 30.41 -2.13 10.45
CA LYS A 59 29.01 -2.18 10.03
C LYS A 59 28.06 -2.41 11.20
N GLY A 60 28.46 -3.24 12.16
CA GLY A 60 27.67 -3.55 13.36
C GLY A 60 27.22 -2.30 14.13
N LYS A 61 28.09 -1.28 14.23
CA LYS A 61 27.71 0.00 14.86
C LYS A 61 26.54 0.69 14.15
N PHE A 62 26.49 0.61 12.82
CA PHE A 62 25.43 1.19 12.01
C PHE A 62 24.18 0.31 11.97
N GLU A 63 24.33 -1.00 12.08
CA GLU A 63 23.23 -1.95 12.26
C GLU A 63 22.52 -1.75 13.59
N ASP A 64 23.27 -1.54 14.68
CA ASP A 64 22.71 -1.21 15.98
C ASP A 64 21.93 0.12 15.94
N MET A 65 22.47 1.14 15.25
CA MET A 65 21.76 2.41 15.04
C MET A 65 20.47 2.24 14.23
N ALA A 66 20.50 1.40 13.19
CA ALA A 66 19.30 1.10 12.40
C ALA A 66 18.26 0.32 13.21
N ARG A 67 18.69 -0.59 14.09
CA ARG A 67 17.80 -1.33 15.00
C ARG A 67 17.12 -0.38 15.99
N GLN A 68 17.87 0.55 16.58
CA GLN A 68 17.30 1.58 17.46
C GLN A 68 16.34 2.51 16.72
N ASP A 69 16.66 2.88 15.48
CA ASP A 69 15.80 3.73 14.66
C ASP A 69 14.51 3.04 14.23
N LYS A 70 14.56 1.74 13.94
CA LYS A 70 13.38 0.89 13.75
C LYS A 70 12.48 0.93 14.99
N ALA A 71 13.04 0.71 16.18
CA ALA A 71 12.28 0.76 17.43
C ALA A 71 11.69 2.15 17.73
N ARG A 72 12.44 3.23 17.41
CA ARG A 72 11.95 4.61 17.49
C ARG A 72 10.77 4.83 16.55
N TYR A 73 10.91 4.43 15.28
CA TYR A 73 9.85 4.58 14.29
C TYR A 73 8.60 3.79 14.68
N GLU A 74 8.74 2.54 15.13
CA GLU A 74 7.63 1.71 15.62
C GLU A 74 6.92 2.38 16.80
N ARG A 75 7.67 2.86 17.80
CA ARG A 75 7.09 3.57 18.95
C ARG A 75 6.37 4.87 18.56
N GLU A 76 6.98 5.66 17.69
CA GLU A 76 6.37 6.90 17.19
C GLU A 76 5.13 6.60 16.34
N MET A 77 5.15 5.54 15.54
CA MET A 77 4.01 5.09 14.74
C MET A 77 2.85 4.54 15.60
N MET A 78 3.15 3.83 16.68
CA MET A 78 2.12 3.35 17.63
C MET A 78 1.36 4.51 18.30
N ASN A 79 2.04 5.63 18.53
CA ASN A 79 1.44 6.85 19.07
C ASN A 79 0.92 7.82 18.00
N TYR A 80 1.16 7.52 16.72
CA TYR A 80 0.73 8.37 15.62
C TYR A 80 -0.72 8.09 15.28
N VAL A 81 -1.58 9.07 15.55
CA VAL A 81 -2.95 9.09 15.05
C VAL A 81 -2.96 9.93 13.77
N PRO A 82 -3.13 9.32 12.58
CA PRO A 82 -3.25 10.11 11.36
C PRO A 82 -4.39 11.10 11.51
N ALA A 83 -4.17 12.36 11.11
CA ALA A 83 -5.27 13.33 11.07
C ALA A 83 -6.42 12.74 10.23
N ARG A 84 -7.62 12.65 10.82
CA ARG A 84 -8.84 12.17 10.13
C ARG A 84 -9.03 13.02 8.87
N GLY A 85 -8.65 12.47 7.72
CA GLY A 85 -8.59 13.22 6.46
C GLY A 85 -7.36 12.93 5.61
N GLY A 86 -6.37 12.19 6.14
CA GLY A 86 -5.20 11.73 5.39
C GLY A 86 -5.47 10.62 4.36
N LYS A 87 -6.73 10.21 4.12
CA LYS A 87 -7.06 9.33 2.98
C LYS A 87 -6.65 10.10 1.71
N LYS A 88 -5.59 9.63 1.02
CA LYS A 88 -5.15 10.20 -0.27
C LYS A 88 -6.40 10.39 -1.13
N LYS A 89 -6.66 11.62 -1.61
CA LYS A 89 -7.81 11.91 -2.48
C LYS A 89 -7.87 10.81 -3.54
N LYS A 90 -8.97 10.03 -3.56
CA LYS A 90 -9.18 8.94 -4.53
C LYS A 90 -8.84 9.53 -5.92
N LYS A 91 -7.79 9.00 -6.58
CA LYS A 91 -7.39 9.48 -7.91
C LYS A 91 -8.64 9.39 -8.81
N TYR A 92 -8.88 10.42 -9.61
CA TYR A 92 -10.00 10.42 -10.57
C TYR A 92 -9.90 9.15 -11.42
N LYS A 93 -10.92 8.31 -11.32
CA LYS A 93 -11.02 7.07 -12.08
C LYS A 93 -11.50 7.46 -13.48
N ASP A 94 -10.73 7.08 -14.49
CA ASP A 94 -11.05 7.35 -15.88
C ASP A 94 -12.39 6.67 -16.25
N PRO A 95 -13.40 7.42 -16.73
CA PRO A 95 -14.69 6.84 -17.12
C PRO A 95 -14.59 5.76 -18.20
N ASN A 96 -13.53 5.80 -19.02
CA ASN A 96 -13.31 4.85 -20.11
C ASN A 96 -12.45 3.64 -19.68
N ALA A 97 -11.87 3.65 -18.49
CA ALA A 97 -11.15 2.49 -17.99
C ALA A 97 -12.14 1.38 -17.63
N PRO A 98 -11.81 0.11 -17.97
CA PRO A 98 -12.56 -1.03 -17.48
C PRO A 98 -12.71 -0.96 -15.95
N LYS A 99 -13.92 -1.26 -15.45
CA LYS A 99 -14.20 -1.33 -14.00
C LYS A 99 -13.69 -2.65 -13.44
N ARG A 100 -13.08 -2.62 -12.24
CA ARG A 100 -12.63 -3.83 -11.55
C ARG A 100 -13.83 -4.77 -11.32
N PRO A 101 -13.67 -6.09 -11.54
CA PRO A 101 -14.73 -7.05 -11.32
C PRO A 101 -14.96 -7.25 -9.82
N PRO A 102 -16.19 -7.65 -9.41
CA PRO A 102 -16.48 -7.98 -8.02
C PRO A 102 -15.71 -9.22 -7.58
N SER A 103 -15.25 -9.23 -6.31
CA SER A 103 -14.64 -10.42 -5.68
C SER A 103 -15.68 -11.52 -5.42
N ALA A 104 -15.21 -12.72 -5.07
CA ALA A 104 -16.08 -13.84 -4.71
C ALA A 104 -17.07 -13.48 -3.61
N PHE A 105 -16.60 -12.78 -2.58
CA PHE A 105 -17.42 -12.25 -1.49
C PHE A 105 -18.50 -11.29 -1.98
N PHE A 106 -18.16 -10.33 -2.86
CA PHE A 106 -19.16 -9.39 -3.40
C PHE A 106 -20.21 -10.08 -4.28
N ILE A 107 -19.83 -11.13 -5.01
CA ILE A 107 -20.79 -11.95 -5.77
C ILE A 107 -21.74 -12.65 -4.79
N PHE A 108 -21.22 -13.26 -3.73
CA PHE A 108 -22.02 -13.86 -2.67
C PHE A 108 -22.95 -12.84 -2.00
N CYS A 109 -22.43 -11.68 -1.59
CA CYS A 109 -23.24 -10.61 -1.01
C CYS A 109 -24.36 -10.17 -1.94
N SER A 110 -24.12 -10.07 -3.25
CA SER A 110 -25.15 -9.68 -4.20
C SER A 110 -26.35 -10.64 -4.24
N GLU A 111 -26.09 -11.94 -4.08
CA GLU A 111 -27.12 -12.99 -4.08
C GLU A 111 -27.82 -13.14 -2.71
N PHE A 112 -27.10 -12.91 -1.60
CA PHE A 112 -27.61 -13.12 -0.24
C PHE A 112 -28.16 -11.86 0.43
N ARG A 113 -27.71 -10.67 0.04
CA ARG A 113 -28.25 -9.40 0.54
C ARG A 113 -29.77 -9.25 0.42
N PRO A 114 -30.44 -9.61 -0.71
CA PRO A 114 -31.90 -9.57 -0.76
C PRO A 114 -32.55 -10.60 0.18
N LYS A 115 -31.92 -11.75 0.44
CA LYS A 115 -32.43 -12.79 1.36
C LYS A 115 -32.39 -12.29 2.80
N VAL A 116 -31.24 -11.80 3.25
CA VAL A 116 -31.06 -11.25 4.61
C VAL A 116 -31.94 -10.02 4.83
N LYS A 117 -32.11 -9.17 3.81
CA LYS A 117 -33.03 -8.03 3.88
C LYS A 117 -34.49 -8.47 3.94
N GLY A 118 -34.86 -9.57 3.30
CA GLY A 118 -36.22 -10.14 3.38
C GLY A 118 -36.51 -10.76 4.75
N GLU A 119 -35.54 -11.45 5.34
CA GLU A 119 -35.64 -12.02 6.69
C GLU A 119 -35.65 -10.95 7.78
N SER A 120 -35.01 -9.81 7.53
CA SER A 120 -34.89 -8.73 8.51
C SER A 120 -35.07 -7.36 7.84
N PRO A 121 -36.32 -6.97 7.48
CA PRO A 121 -36.62 -5.77 6.70
C PRO A 121 -36.35 -4.43 7.42
N GLY A 122 -35.81 -4.44 8.64
CA GLY A 122 -35.45 -3.25 9.42
C GLY A 122 -33.96 -3.05 9.66
N LEU A 123 -33.09 -3.97 9.22
CA LEU A 123 -31.64 -3.84 9.42
C LEU A 123 -31.04 -2.77 8.50
N SER A 124 -30.07 -2.02 9.02
CA SER A 124 -29.32 -1.08 8.20
C SER A 124 -28.50 -1.84 7.15
N ILE A 125 -28.13 -1.16 6.06
CA ILE A 125 -27.27 -1.74 5.02
C ILE A 125 -25.95 -2.25 5.63
N GLY A 126 -25.40 -1.53 6.61
CA GLY A 126 -24.18 -1.92 7.32
C GLY A 126 -24.37 -3.19 8.16
N ASP A 127 -25.50 -3.33 8.85
CA ASP A 127 -25.77 -4.53 9.65
C ASP A 127 -25.99 -5.77 8.78
N VAL A 128 -26.63 -5.58 7.61
CA VAL A 128 -26.76 -6.64 6.61
C VAL A 128 -25.39 -7.04 6.07
N ALA A 129 -24.49 -6.09 5.80
CA ALA A 129 -23.14 -6.39 5.34
C ALA A 129 -22.33 -7.17 6.39
N LYS A 130 -22.42 -6.81 7.67
CA LYS A 130 -21.78 -7.56 8.77
C LYS A 130 -22.26 -8.99 8.85
N ARG A 131 -23.58 -9.21 8.81
CA ARG A 131 -24.20 -10.55 8.77
C ARG A 131 -23.70 -11.38 7.59
N LEU A 132 -23.57 -10.77 6.41
CA LEU A 132 -23.06 -11.45 5.22
C LEU A 132 -21.57 -11.80 5.33
N GLY A 133 -20.76 -10.94 5.96
CA GLY A 133 -19.35 -11.21 6.27
C GLY A 133 -19.19 -12.41 7.19
N GLU A 134 -19.97 -12.46 8.27
CA GLU A 134 -20.01 -13.61 9.19
C GLU A 134 -20.43 -14.90 8.46
N MET A 135 -21.51 -14.84 7.68
CA MET A 135 -21.96 -15.98 6.87
C MET A 135 -20.89 -16.46 5.90
N TRP A 136 -20.20 -15.54 5.22
CA TRP A 136 -19.11 -15.90 4.31
C TRP A 136 -17.98 -16.59 5.07
N ASN A 137 -17.54 -16.07 6.21
CA ASN A 137 -16.48 -16.69 6.99
C ASN A 137 -16.87 -18.08 7.51
N SER A 138 -18.14 -18.29 7.87
CA SER A 138 -18.67 -19.60 8.27
C SER A 138 -18.99 -20.55 7.11
N THR A 139 -19.02 -20.07 5.86
CA THR A 139 -19.29 -20.91 4.68
C THR A 139 -18.07 -21.79 4.35
N ALA A 140 -18.30 -23.07 4.07
CA ALA A 140 -17.23 -24.00 3.71
C ALA A 140 -16.53 -23.60 2.40
N ALA A 141 -15.25 -23.96 2.25
CA ALA A 141 -14.48 -23.67 1.04
C ALA A 141 -15.14 -24.26 -0.23
N GLU A 142 -15.80 -25.41 -0.10
CA GLU A 142 -16.53 -26.07 -1.19
C GLU A 142 -17.68 -25.21 -1.74
N ASP A 143 -18.42 -24.56 -0.83
CA ASP A 143 -19.53 -23.65 -1.18
C ASP A 143 -19.03 -22.29 -1.65
N LYS A 144 -17.83 -21.86 -1.24
CA LYS A 144 -17.15 -20.66 -1.75
C LYS A 144 -16.58 -20.86 -3.15
N GLN A 145 -16.14 -22.08 -3.47
CA GLN A 145 -15.52 -22.45 -4.74
C GLN A 145 -16.28 -21.99 -6.00
N PRO A 146 -17.62 -22.13 -6.12
CA PRO A 146 -18.34 -21.61 -7.28
C PRO A 146 -18.27 -20.07 -7.38
N TYR A 147 -18.26 -19.34 -6.27
CA TYR A 147 -18.14 -17.88 -6.27
C TYR A 147 -16.73 -17.44 -6.63
N GLU A 148 -15.70 -18.13 -6.14
CA GLU A 148 -14.31 -17.91 -6.53
C GLU A 148 -14.08 -18.19 -8.00
N LYS A 149 -14.61 -19.30 -8.53
CA LYS A 149 -14.58 -19.61 -9.97
C LYS A 149 -15.28 -18.54 -10.81
N LYS A 150 -16.44 -18.03 -10.36
CA LYS A 150 -17.13 -16.90 -11.01
C LYS A 150 -16.26 -15.64 -10.98
N ALA A 151 -15.68 -15.29 -9.84
CA ALA A 151 -14.80 -14.13 -9.69
C ALA A 151 -13.53 -14.23 -10.54
N ALA A 152 -12.89 -15.40 -10.59
CA ALA A 152 -11.72 -15.68 -11.40
C ALA A 152 -12.00 -15.48 -12.89
N LYS A 153 -13.13 -15.97 -13.40
CA LYS A 153 -13.55 -15.73 -14.80
C LYS A 153 -13.75 -14.25 -15.11
N LEU A 154 -14.36 -13.50 -14.18
CA LEU A 154 -14.55 -12.05 -14.34
C LEU A 154 -13.20 -11.30 -14.27
N LYS A 155 -12.27 -11.75 -13.42
CA LYS A 155 -10.90 -11.24 -13.32
C LYS A 155 -10.14 -11.44 -14.63
N GLU A 156 -10.17 -12.63 -15.19
CA GLU A 156 -9.51 -12.92 -16.48
C GLU A 156 -10.06 -12.05 -17.61
N LYS A 157 -11.39 -11.85 -17.66
CA LYS A 157 -12.00 -10.93 -18.64
C LYS A 157 -11.53 -9.49 -18.42
N TYR A 158 -11.50 -9.03 -17.18
CA TYR A 158 -11.02 -7.70 -16.83
C TYR A 158 -9.55 -7.49 -17.20
N GLU A 159 -8.70 -8.49 -16.97
CA GLU A 159 -7.28 -8.46 -17.33
C GLU A 159 -7.08 -8.31 -18.84
N LYS A 160 -7.91 -9.00 -19.64
CA LYS A 160 -7.93 -8.81 -21.11
C LYS A 160 -8.40 -7.40 -21.49
N ASP A 161 -9.48 -6.91 -20.88
CA ASP A 161 -10.05 -5.60 -21.18
C ASP A 161 -9.09 -4.47 -20.78
N ILE A 162 -8.43 -4.56 -19.62
CA ILE A 162 -7.46 -3.57 -19.15
C ILE A 162 -6.16 -3.64 -19.95
N ALA A 163 -5.73 -4.82 -20.40
CA ALA A 163 -4.59 -4.96 -21.30
C ALA A 163 -4.89 -4.29 -22.65
N ALA A 164 -6.07 -4.52 -23.22
CA ALA A 164 -6.52 -3.85 -24.44
C ALA A 164 -6.65 -2.33 -24.26
N TYR A 165 -7.15 -1.88 -23.10
CA TYR A 165 -7.24 -0.46 -22.74
C TYR A 165 -5.86 0.20 -22.65
N ARG A 166 -4.90 -0.46 -21.99
CA ARG A 166 -3.52 0.00 -21.88
C ARG A 166 -2.83 0.04 -23.25
N ALA A 167 -3.05 -0.96 -24.09
CA ALA A 167 -2.47 -1.06 -25.44
C ALA A 167 -3.03 -0.01 -26.42
N LYS A 168 -4.30 0.41 -26.26
CA LYS A 168 -4.94 1.42 -27.12
C LYS A 168 -4.47 2.86 -26.87
N GLY A 169 -3.56 3.08 -25.93
CA GLY A 169 -3.01 4.39 -25.62
C GLY A 169 -4.04 5.24 -24.86
N LYS A 170 -3.65 5.70 -23.68
CA LYS A 170 -4.45 6.59 -22.84
C LYS A 170 -4.69 7.90 -23.62
N PRO A 171 -5.93 8.31 -23.97
CA PRO A 171 -6.15 9.69 -24.32
C PRO A 171 -5.81 10.51 -23.07
N GLY A 172 -4.82 11.38 -23.22
CA GLY A 172 -4.20 12.09 -22.11
C GLY A 172 -5.23 12.80 -21.24
N SER A 173 -4.86 12.92 -19.98
CA SER A 173 -5.24 14.00 -19.09
C SER A 173 -5.50 15.32 -19.85
N GLY A 174 -6.77 15.62 -20.10
CA GLY A 174 -7.24 16.87 -20.71
C GLY A 174 -8.40 17.42 -19.90
N ALA A 175 -8.24 18.64 -19.42
CA ALA A 175 -9.19 19.45 -18.67
C ALA A 175 -10.57 19.62 -19.37
N PRO A 176 -11.61 20.08 -18.64
CA PRO A 176 -13.00 19.67 -18.83
C PRO A 176 -13.78 20.52 -19.84
N ALA A 177 -14.71 19.90 -20.57
CA ALA A 177 -15.81 20.58 -21.24
C ALA A 177 -17.10 20.43 -20.41
N LYS A 178 -17.60 21.56 -19.91
CA LYS A 178 -18.99 21.79 -19.44
C LYS A 178 -19.98 21.38 -20.56
N ALA A 179 -21.22 20.87 -20.40
CA ALA A 179 -22.23 20.61 -19.36
C ALA A 179 -23.34 19.70 -20.02
N PRO A 180 -24.57 19.44 -19.48
CA PRO A 180 -25.14 19.69 -18.15
C PRO A 180 -25.79 18.47 -17.44
N ALA A 181 -26.11 18.70 -16.17
CA ALA A 181 -26.88 17.94 -15.16
C ALA A 181 -27.86 16.81 -15.59
N LYS A 182 -27.78 15.68 -14.85
CA LYS A 182 -28.93 15.18 -14.07
C LYS A 182 -28.45 14.31 -12.89
N ALA A 183 -29.09 14.55 -11.75
CA ALA A 183 -28.83 13.94 -10.46
C ALA A 183 -29.13 12.43 -10.43
N GLU A 184 -28.35 11.67 -9.66
CA GLU A 184 -28.86 10.81 -8.58
C GLU A 184 -27.70 10.31 -7.70
N LYS A 185 -27.86 10.49 -6.39
CA LYS A 185 -26.92 10.07 -5.34
C LYS A 185 -26.97 8.56 -5.17
N LYS A 186 -25.80 7.93 -5.08
CA LYS A 186 -25.64 6.69 -4.32
C LYS A 186 -24.25 6.66 -3.70
N ASP A 187 -24.18 7.08 -2.44
CA ASP A 187 -23.08 6.81 -1.53
C ASP A 187 -22.96 5.28 -1.40
N ASP A 188 -21.88 4.71 -1.92
CA ASP A 188 -21.44 3.37 -1.58
C ASP A 188 -20.01 3.52 -1.01
N ASP A 189 -19.97 3.42 0.31
CA ASP A 189 -18.81 3.53 1.18
C ASP A 189 -17.97 2.25 0.99
N ASP A 190 -17.10 2.29 -0.01
CA ASP A 190 -16.13 1.23 -0.31
C ASP A 190 -14.87 1.50 0.55
N ASP A 191 -14.94 0.99 1.78
CA ASP A 191 -13.85 0.78 2.74
C ASP A 191 -13.31 -0.63 2.46
N ASP A 192 -12.21 -0.70 1.71
CA ASP A 192 -11.50 -1.93 1.37
C ASP A 192 -10.18 -1.84 2.14
N ASP A 193 -10.15 -2.54 3.28
CA ASP A 193 -9.00 -2.74 4.16
C ASP A 193 -8.11 -3.78 3.51
N ASP A 194 -6.88 -3.37 3.17
CA ASP A 194 -5.88 -4.13 2.43
C ASP A 194 -5.04 -4.88 3.48
N GLU A 195 -5.52 -6.04 3.93
CA GLU A 195 -4.71 -7.01 4.67
C GLU A 195 -3.84 -7.77 3.65
N ASP A 196 -2.62 -7.26 3.46
CA ASP A 196 -1.51 -7.91 2.77
C ASP A 196 -1.07 -9.12 3.62
N GLU A 197 -1.55 -10.31 3.26
CA GLU A 197 -1.02 -11.61 3.70
C GLU A 197 0.37 -11.78 3.06
N GLU A 198 1.42 -11.33 3.74
CA GLU A 198 2.79 -11.72 3.43
C GLU A 198 3.01 -13.15 3.96
N GLU A 199 2.92 -14.13 3.06
CA GLU A 199 3.41 -15.50 3.29
C GLU A 199 4.93 -15.44 3.47
N GLU A 200 5.39 -15.70 4.71
CA GLU A 200 6.81 -15.93 5.02
C GLU A 200 7.18 -17.34 4.49
N GLU A 201 7.93 -17.38 3.39
CA GLU A 201 8.63 -18.59 2.97
C GLU A 201 9.82 -18.82 3.92
N ASP A 202 9.68 -19.80 4.82
CA ASP A 202 10.77 -20.43 5.56
C ASP A 202 11.70 -21.12 4.53
N ASP A 203 12.85 -20.51 4.26
CA ASP A 203 13.98 -21.17 3.60
C ASP A 203 14.96 -21.62 4.71
N ASP A 204 14.66 -22.80 5.26
CA ASP A 204 15.59 -23.64 6.01
C ASP A 204 16.66 -24.14 5.01
N ASP A 205 17.81 -23.47 4.95
CA ASP A 205 19.04 -24.08 4.43
C ASP A 205 19.96 -24.38 5.63
N GLU A 206 19.81 -25.61 6.12
CA GLU A 206 20.91 -26.38 6.70
C GLU A 206 22.07 -26.40 5.70
N ASP A 207 23.26 -25.98 6.12
CA ASP A 207 24.45 -26.61 5.57
C ASP A 207 25.57 -26.73 6.62
N ASP A 208 26.07 -27.95 6.61
CA ASP A 208 27.01 -28.64 7.49
C ASP A 208 28.46 -28.34 7.04
N ASP A 209 29.33 -27.95 7.98
CA ASP A 209 30.75 -28.35 8.17
C ASP A 209 31.48 -27.39 9.15
#